data_AF-A0A1J9QZP2-F1
#
_entry.id   AF-A0A1J9QZP2-F1
#
_cell.length_a   1.000
_cell.length_b   1.000
_cell.length_c   1.000
_cell.angle_alpha   90.00
_cell.angle_beta   90.00
_cell.angle_gamma   90.00
#
_symmetry.space_group_name_H-M   'P 1'
#
loop_
_entity.id
_entity.type
_entity.pdbx_description
1 polymer ?
#
loop_
_entity_poly.entity_id
_entity_poly.type
_entity_poly.pdbx_seq_one_letter_code
_entity_poly.pdbx_strand_id
1 'polypeptide(L)'
;MASRLLPRRPLLQLRLTTTPTTRSITSRPSARAPPRRRPTRTTRTTPPPHPATHSAFDDATTSPDSNSSNSPLLDPADPLSLKRPSSSPEQPTIRFFEQDISEIGRSAPRPVSRARLESDERAAEALWKKISRLEREVAELEHGDGDLDATLIRLRALERSSASSSSDGLDDAMTMGKEAEVEMLSEADPERVRAQLEALRVPGAGDAVERLNNCLRHAYLATEPRTRPVVRLELWKAYKRAKMNVEGVLQGIPVPAWDLLFYSQAVRWKSNEKRVEHVRELLEDMKSVGMEGPPTKPPGGRAFEAEGAAVAV
;
A
#
# COMPACT_ATOMS: atom_id res chain seq x y z
N MET A 1 64.01 -18.84 22.54
CA MET A 1 64.71 -17.57 22.79
C MET A 1 64.95 -16.86 21.46
N ALA A 2 64.13 -15.87 21.12
CA ALA A 2 64.44 -14.80 20.15
C ALA A 2 63.25 -13.82 20.14
N SER A 3 63.28 -12.87 21.06
CA SER A 3 62.33 -11.75 21.14
C SER A 3 62.58 -10.79 19.99
N ARG A 4 61.58 -10.52 19.15
CA ARG A 4 61.58 -9.39 18.21
C ARG A 4 60.53 -8.37 18.66
N LEU A 5 61.03 -7.31 19.29
CA LEU A 5 60.32 -6.10 19.67
C LEU A 5 60.05 -5.27 18.41
N LEU A 6 58.80 -4.85 18.21
CA LEU A 6 58.42 -3.87 17.20
C LEU A 6 58.34 -2.46 17.82
N PRO A 7 58.66 -1.39 17.07
CA PRO A 7 58.78 -0.03 17.59
C PRO A 7 57.40 0.65 17.77
N ARG A 8 57.28 1.35 18.90
CA ARG A 8 56.19 2.27 19.26
C ARG A 8 56.13 3.44 18.28
N ARG A 9 54.95 3.75 17.75
CA ARG A 9 54.64 5.01 17.07
C ARG A 9 54.14 6.07 18.07
N PRO A 10 54.49 7.35 17.90
CA PRO A 10 54.07 8.42 18.80
C PRO A 10 52.63 8.87 18.55
N LEU A 11 51.96 9.21 19.66
CA LEU A 11 50.63 9.83 19.72
C LEU A 11 50.72 11.30 19.29
N LEU A 12 50.03 11.69 18.22
CA LEU A 12 49.75 13.09 17.93
C LEU A 12 48.48 13.49 18.68
N GLN A 13 48.66 14.24 19.76
CA GLN A 13 47.60 14.98 20.44
C GLN A 13 47.26 16.23 19.62
N LEU A 14 46.11 16.22 18.94
CA LEU A 14 45.50 17.45 18.44
C LEU A 14 44.45 17.92 19.44
N ARG A 15 44.87 18.84 20.32
CA ARG A 15 43.97 19.74 21.05
C ARG A 15 43.43 20.76 20.06
N LEU A 16 42.12 20.75 19.83
CA LEU A 16 41.43 21.91 19.26
C LEU A 16 40.52 22.51 20.34
N THR A 17 40.85 23.76 20.63
CA THR A 17 40.27 24.64 21.63
C THR A 17 38.91 25.16 21.21
N THR A 18 38.06 25.28 22.22
CA THR A 18 36.72 25.86 22.26
C THR A 18 36.64 27.32 21.79
N THR A 19 35.52 27.69 21.16
CA THR A 19 34.95 29.05 21.25
C THR A 19 33.42 28.97 21.40
N PRO A 20 32.81 29.52 22.47
CA PRO A 20 31.37 29.68 22.58
C PRO A 20 30.93 30.98 21.88
N THR A 21 30.06 30.88 20.88
CA THR A 21 29.37 32.06 20.33
C THR A 21 27.99 32.16 20.95
N THR A 22 27.92 33.01 21.97
CA THR A 22 26.68 33.54 22.54
C THR A 22 26.09 34.52 21.52
N ARG A 23 24.87 34.28 21.03
CA ARG A 23 24.06 35.33 20.39
C ARG A 23 22.69 35.41 21.04
N SER A 24 22.52 36.53 21.73
CA SER A 24 21.33 37.00 22.40
C SER A 24 20.17 37.24 21.43
N ILE A 25 19.02 36.66 21.80
CA ILE A 25 17.70 37.28 21.92
C ILE A 25 17.55 38.66 21.25
N THR A 26 16.71 38.75 20.22
CA THR A 26 15.94 39.95 19.92
C THR A 26 14.51 39.55 19.62
N SER A 27 13.66 39.89 20.58
CA SER A 27 12.20 39.91 20.52
C SER A 27 11.72 40.81 19.38
N ARG A 28 10.83 40.29 18.53
CA ARG A 28 10.06 41.10 17.57
C ARG A 28 8.57 40.80 17.73
N PRO A 29 7.72 41.84 17.90
CA PRO A 29 6.32 41.65 18.24
C PRO A 29 5.42 41.49 17.01
N SER A 30 4.29 40.83 17.25
CA SER A 30 2.96 41.14 16.72
C SER A 30 2.78 41.24 15.21
N ALA A 31 2.25 40.15 14.63
CA ALA A 31 1.43 40.22 13.42
C ALA A 31 0.20 39.32 13.60
N ARG A 32 -0.85 39.95 14.14
CA ARG A 32 -2.28 39.78 13.83
C ARG A 32 -2.63 38.56 12.95
N ALA A 33 -3.07 37.48 13.58
CA ALA A 33 -3.68 36.34 12.90
C ALA A 33 -5.11 36.70 12.40
N PRO A 34 -5.50 36.27 11.18
CA PRO A 34 -6.84 36.46 10.64
C PRO A 34 -7.89 35.57 11.36
N PRO A 35 -9.17 35.96 11.34
CA PRO A 35 -10.23 35.29 12.08
C PRO A 35 -10.46 33.85 11.60
N ARG A 36 -10.47 32.97 12.59
CA ARG A 36 -10.80 31.54 12.51
C ARG A 36 -12.21 31.36 11.95
N ARG A 37 -12.34 30.97 10.68
CA ARG A 37 -13.62 30.50 10.12
C ARG A 37 -14.05 29.24 10.90
N ARG A 38 -15.16 29.35 11.64
CA ARG A 38 -15.83 28.22 12.29
C ARG A 38 -16.30 27.24 11.20
N PRO A 39 -15.99 25.93 11.29
CA PRO A 39 -16.67 24.95 10.46
C PRO A 39 -18.14 24.89 10.89
N THR A 40 -19.04 25.10 9.94
CA THR A 40 -20.45 24.79 10.07
C THR A 40 -20.59 23.31 10.40
N ARG A 41 -21.08 23.05 11.61
CA ARG A 41 -21.46 21.74 12.12
C ARG A 41 -22.65 21.24 11.29
N THR A 42 -22.38 20.49 10.24
CA THR A 42 -23.39 19.68 9.55
C THR A 42 -23.82 18.59 10.52
N THR A 43 -25.02 18.71 11.07
CA THR A 43 -25.65 17.65 11.87
C THR A 43 -25.85 16.43 10.98
N ARG A 44 -24.96 15.45 11.14
CA ARG A 44 -25.10 14.12 10.58
C ARG A 44 -26.31 13.47 11.25
N THR A 45 -27.43 13.44 10.53
CA THR A 45 -28.62 12.67 10.89
C THR A 45 -28.22 11.19 10.92
N THR A 46 -28.10 10.66 12.13
CA THR A 46 -27.89 9.24 12.39
C THR A 46 -29.17 8.48 12.00
N PRO A 47 -29.14 7.53 11.05
CA PRO A 47 -30.27 6.65 10.84
C PRO A 47 -30.43 5.68 12.03
N PRO A 48 -31.66 5.28 12.36
CA PRO A 48 -31.94 4.41 13.51
C PRO A 48 -31.31 3.02 13.33
N PRO A 49 -30.95 2.34 14.44
CA PRO A 49 -30.38 1.01 14.40
C PRO A 49 -31.43 -0.01 13.93
N HIS A 50 -31.15 -0.68 12.82
CA HIS A 50 -31.87 -1.88 12.43
C HIS A 50 -31.49 -3.03 13.39
N PRO A 51 -32.44 -3.83 13.89
CA PRO A 51 -32.14 -4.99 14.70
C PRO A 51 -31.42 -6.05 13.87
N ALA A 52 -30.37 -6.62 14.46
CA ALA A 52 -29.56 -7.68 13.89
C ALA A 52 -30.40 -8.97 13.73
N THR A 53 -30.69 -9.33 12.49
CA THR A 53 -31.17 -10.66 12.14
C THR A 53 -29.97 -11.60 12.13
N HIS A 54 -29.86 -12.43 13.18
CA HIS A 54 -29.03 -13.61 13.17
C HIS A 54 -29.50 -14.54 12.06
N SER A 55 -28.63 -14.82 11.09
CA SER A 55 -28.82 -15.93 10.17
C SER A 55 -27.53 -16.74 10.17
N ALA A 56 -27.53 -17.72 11.07
CA ALA A 56 -26.69 -18.89 10.94
C ALA A 56 -27.27 -19.71 9.77
N PHE A 57 -26.49 -19.86 8.71
CA PHE A 57 -26.69 -20.95 7.77
C PHE A 57 -25.43 -21.77 7.76
N ASP A 58 -25.57 -22.94 8.37
CA ASP A 58 -24.65 -24.04 8.30
C ASP A 58 -24.44 -24.48 6.84
N ASP A 59 -23.19 -24.81 6.63
CA ASP A 59 -22.62 -25.48 5.47
C ASP A 59 -23.21 -26.89 5.37
N ALA A 60 -23.87 -27.19 4.26
CA ALA A 60 -24.23 -28.55 3.87
C ALA A 60 -23.96 -28.74 2.38
N THR A 61 -22.74 -29.19 2.11
CA THR A 61 -22.41 -30.15 1.05
C THR A 61 -23.60 -31.04 0.68
N THR A 62 -23.99 -31.06 -0.60
CA THR A 62 -24.28 -32.26 -1.42
C THR A 62 -24.83 -31.83 -2.79
N SER A 63 -24.06 -32.10 -3.84
CA SER A 63 -24.59 -32.55 -5.14
C SER A 63 -24.24 -34.05 -5.24
N PRO A 64 -24.82 -34.90 -6.13
CA PRO A 64 -25.58 -34.59 -7.35
C PRO A 64 -26.78 -35.53 -7.62
N ASP A 65 -27.38 -35.37 -8.81
CA ASP A 65 -28.18 -36.33 -9.59
C ASP A 65 -29.58 -36.77 -9.11
N SER A 66 -30.58 -36.49 -9.96
CA SER A 66 -31.76 -37.33 -10.32
C SER A 66 -32.79 -36.43 -11.01
N ASN A 67 -32.84 -36.38 -12.34
CA ASN A 67 -33.63 -37.28 -13.19
C ASN A 67 -35.16 -37.21 -12.94
N SER A 68 -35.87 -36.76 -13.98
CA SER A 68 -37.26 -37.09 -14.32
C SER A 68 -38.35 -36.91 -13.25
N SER A 69 -39.13 -35.84 -13.40
CA SER A 69 -40.58 -35.94 -13.19
C SER A 69 -41.30 -34.94 -14.09
N ASN A 70 -41.79 -35.48 -15.22
CA ASN A 70 -42.94 -34.93 -15.92
C ASN A 70 -44.09 -34.80 -14.92
N SER A 71 -44.50 -33.58 -14.58
CA SER A 71 -45.77 -33.33 -13.92
C SER A 71 -46.82 -33.00 -14.99
N PRO A 72 -47.74 -33.92 -15.32
CA PRO A 72 -48.91 -33.62 -16.13
C PRO A 72 -50.01 -33.16 -15.16
N LEU A 73 -49.89 -31.94 -14.63
CA LEU A 73 -50.86 -31.38 -13.69
C LEU A 73 -51.34 -30.00 -14.13
N LEU A 74 -51.62 -29.85 -15.42
CA LEU A 74 -52.36 -28.71 -15.95
C LEU A 74 -53.66 -29.26 -16.53
N ASP A 75 -54.70 -29.17 -15.70
CA ASP A 75 -56.08 -29.46 -16.05
C ASP A 75 -56.53 -28.49 -17.16
N PRO A 76 -56.88 -28.98 -18.37
CA PRO A 76 -57.29 -28.11 -19.48
C PRO A 76 -58.64 -27.42 -19.24
N ALA A 77 -59.33 -27.72 -18.14
CA ALA A 77 -60.63 -27.17 -17.78
C ALA A 77 -60.58 -26.07 -16.70
N ASP A 78 -59.40 -25.62 -16.25
CA ASP A 78 -59.32 -24.51 -15.29
C ASP A 78 -59.77 -23.19 -15.96
N PRO A 79 -60.91 -22.59 -15.55
CA PRO A 79 -61.40 -21.34 -16.12
C PRO A 79 -60.52 -20.12 -15.79
N LEU A 80 -59.50 -20.30 -14.94
CA LEU A 80 -58.45 -19.30 -14.68
C LEU A 80 -57.18 -19.54 -15.52
N SER A 81 -57.18 -20.52 -16.43
CA SER A 81 -56.14 -20.69 -17.43
C SER A 81 -56.12 -19.48 -18.35
N LEU A 82 -55.31 -18.48 -17.98
CA LEU A 82 -54.83 -17.40 -18.82
C LEU A 82 -53.96 -18.02 -19.93
N LYS A 83 -54.59 -18.75 -20.85
CA LYS A 83 -54.04 -19.07 -22.17
C LYS A 83 -53.89 -17.72 -22.88
N ARG A 84 -52.75 -17.07 -22.63
CA ARG A 84 -52.27 -15.98 -23.46
C ARG A 84 -52.07 -16.57 -24.85
N PRO A 85 -52.85 -16.16 -25.87
CA PRO A 85 -52.61 -16.62 -27.23
C PRO A 85 -51.20 -16.17 -27.63
N SER A 86 -50.31 -17.14 -27.80
CA SER A 86 -48.87 -16.94 -28.06
C SER A 86 -48.55 -16.49 -29.49
N SER A 87 -49.48 -15.82 -30.17
CA SER A 87 -49.33 -15.40 -31.56
C SER A 87 -49.69 -13.94 -31.86
N SER A 88 -49.89 -13.11 -30.83
CA SER A 88 -50.05 -11.65 -31.05
C SER A 88 -48.67 -10.98 -31.10
N PRO A 89 -48.39 -10.13 -32.11
CA PRO A 89 -47.13 -9.39 -32.17
C PRO A 89 -46.93 -8.54 -30.90
N GLU A 90 -45.80 -8.77 -30.23
CA GLU A 90 -45.19 -7.98 -29.15
C GLU A 90 -46.15 -7.08 -28.35
N GLN A 91 -46.86 -7.67 -27.38
CA GLN A 91 -47.44 -6.84 -26.32
C GLN A 91 -46.28 -6.20 -25.54
N PRO A 92 -46.28 -4.86 -25.36
CA PRO A 92 -45.21 -4.18 -24.65
C PRO A 92 -45.14 -4.70 -23.21
N THR A 93 -44.05 -5.41 -22.90
CA THR A 93 -43.81 -5.91 -21.55
C THR A 93 -43.45 -4.72 -20.67
N ILE A 94 -44.35 -4.37 -19.74
CA ILE A 94 -44.11 -3.28 -18.78
C ILE A 94 -43.07 -3.77 -17.78
N ARG A 95 -41.81 -3.39 -18.01
CA ARG A 95 -40.72 -3.60 -17.04
C ARG A 95 -40.81 -2.51 -15.98
N PHE A 96 -41.45 -2.85 -14.86
CA PHE A 96 -41.63 -1.94 -13.72
C PHE A 96 -40.32 -1.33 -13.19
N PHE A 97 -39.18 -2.00 -13.38
CA PHE A 97 -37.88 -1.56 -12.86
C PHE A 97 -37.11 -0.59 -13.79
N GLU A 98 -37.60 -0.31 -15.00
CA GLU A 98 -36.95 0.62 -15.95
C GLU A 98 -37.57 2.03 -15.93
N GLN A 99 -38.49 2.30 -15.00
CA GLN A 99 -39.08 3.63 -14.86
C GLN A 99 -38.14 4.61 -14.19
N ASP A 100 -38.10 5.82 -14.75
CA ASP A 100 -37.29 6.91 -14.24
C ASP A 100 -37.79 7.27 -12.83
N ILE A 101 -36.97 6.90 -11.84
CA ILE A 101 -37.29 7.08 -10.41
C ILE A 101 -37.52 8.58 -10.11
N SER A 102 -36.93 9.45 -10.93
CA SER A 102 -37.06 10.91 -10.90
C SER A 102 -38.49 11.39 -11.18
N GLU A 103 -39.29 10.60 -11.91
CA GLU A 103 -40.66 10.93 -12.30
C GLU A 103 -41.72 10.14 -11.53
N ILE A 104 -41.29 9.28 -10.60
CA ILE A 104 -42.18 8.52 -9.72
C ILE A 104 -43.06 9.51 -8.94
N GLY A 105 -44.37 9.45 -9.21
CA GLY A 105 -45.39 10.30 -8.60
C GLY A 105 -45.90 11.46 -9.46
N ARG A 106 -45.30 11.74 -10.64
CA ARG A 106 -45.77 12.82 -11.54
C ARG A 106 -46.54 12.32 -12.76
N SER A 107 -46.27 11.09 -13.23
CA SER A 107 -46.99 10.53 -14.37
C SER A 107 -47.23 9.02 -14.21
N ALA A 108 -48.31 8.53 -14.83
CA ALA A 108 -48.63 7.11 -14.83
C ALA A 108 -47.54 6.32 -15.57
N PRO A 109 -47.26 5.07 -15.13
CA PRO A 109 -46.26 4.19 -15.75
C PRO A 109 -46.46 4.11 -17.27
N ARG A 110 -45.52 4.66 -18.05
CA ARG A 110 -45.55 4.60 -19.52
C ARG A 110 -44.75 3.38 -20.01
N PRO A 111 -45.23 2.67 -21.06
CA PRO A 111 -44.44 1.63 -21.70
C PRO A 111 -43.18 2.26 -22.33
N VAL A 112 -42.03 1.62 -22.13
CA VAL A 112 -40.77 2.03 -22.74
C VAL A 112 -40.89 1.85 -24.26
N SER A 113 -40.55 2.88 -25.03
CA SER A 113 -40.60 2.77 -26.48
C SER A 113 -39.53 1.80 -26.99
N ARG A 114 -39.85 1.03 -28.03
CA ARG A 114 -38.89 0.11 -28.68
C ARG A 114 -37.59 0.83 -29.10
N ALA A 115 -37.72 2.06 -29.60
CA ALA A 115 -36.57 2.88 -29.96
C ALA A 115 -35.64 3.19 -28.78
N ARG A 116 -36.19 3.36 -27.57
CA ARG A 116 -35.39 3.56 -26.35
C ARG A 116 -34.70 2.27 -25.93
N LEU A 117 -35.40 1.13 -25.96
CA LEU A 117 -34.79 -0.17 -25.68
C LEU A 117 -33.61 -0.46 -26.61
N GLU A 118 -33.77 -0.24 -27.91
CA GLU A 118 -32.68 -0.42 -28.89
C GLU A 118 -31.51 0.54 -28.65
N SER A 119 -31.78 1.77 -28.17
CA SER A 119 -30.74 2.72 -27.80
C SER A 119 -29.98 2.27 -26.55
N ASP A 120 -30.71 1.82 -25.53
CA ASP A 120 -30.14 1.35 -24.26
C ASP A 120 -29.34 0.06 -24.47
N GLU A 121 -29.80 -0.83 -25.36
CA GLU A 121 -29.09 -2.05 -25.77
C GLU A 121 -27.76 -1.71 -26.47
N ARG A 122 -27.75 -0.77 -27.41
CA ARG A 122 -26.50 -0.30 -28.04
C ARG A 122 -25.54 0.34 -27.03
N ALA A 123 -26.07 1.11 -26.07
CA ALA A 123 -25.26 1.69 -25.01
C ALA A 123 -24.66 0.62 -24.10
N ALA A 124 -25.44 -0.41 -23.75
CA ALA A 124 -24.97 -1.55 -22.98
C ALA A 124 -23.87 -2.31 -23.72
N GLU A 125 -24.04 -2.60 -25.02
CA GLU A 125 -22.99 -3.24 -25.84
C GLU A 125 -21.70 -2.42 -25.90
N ALA A 126 -21.81 -1.09 -26.02
CA ALA A 126 -20.65 -0.21 -26.02
C ALA A 126 -19.91 -0.23 -24.67
N LEU A 127 -20.64 -0.29 -23.55
CA LEU A 127 -20.05 -0.44 -22.21
C LEU A 127 -19.39 -1.81 -22.04
N TRP A 128 -20.03 -2.89 -22.48
CA TRP A 128 -19.44 -4.23 -22.44
C TRP A 128 -18.14 -4.31 -23.24
N LYS A 129 -18.10 -3.74 -24.45
CA LYS A 129 -16.85 -3.65 -25.24
C LYS A 129 -15.76 -2.86 -24.52
N LYS A 130 -16.13 -1.79 -23.81
CA LYS A 130 -15.18 -0.99 -23.02
C LYS A 130 -14.65 -1.76 -21.81
N ILE A 131 -15.50 -2.49 -21.10
CA ILE A 131 -15.12 -3.34 -19.97
C ILE A 131 -14.14 -4.41 -20.44
N SER A 132 -14.48 -5.17 -21.49
CA SER A 132 -13.58 -6.22 -22.00
C SER A 132 -12.25 -5.69 -22.54
N ARG A 133 -12.21 -4.46 -23.05
CA ARG A 133 -10.96 -3.80 -23.43
C ARG A 133 -10.09 -3.49 -22.21
N LEU A 134 -10.69 -2.92 -21.16
CA LEU A 134 -9.98 -2.58 -19.92
C LEU A 134 -9.51 -3.83 -19.18
N GLU A 135 -10.32 -4.89 -19.13
CA GLU A 135 -9.92 -6.18 -18.55
C GLU A 135 -8.70 -6.78 -19.25
N ARG A 136 -8.63 -6.68 -20.59
CA ARG A 136 -7.46 -7.12 -21.35
C ARG A 136 -6.23 -6.27 -21.06
N GLU A 137 -6.40 -4.95 -20.99
CA GLU A 137 -5.31 -4.01 -20.66
C GLU A 137 -4.79 -4.24 -19.24
N VAL A 138 -5.66 -4.49 -18.27
CA VAL A 138 -5.28 -4.87 -16.91
C VAL A 138 -4.53 -6.21 -16.91
N ALA A 139 -5.03 -7.22 -17.63
CA ALA A 139 -4.35 -8.51 -17.72
C ALA A 139 -2.97 -8.41 -18.38
N GLU A 140 -2.82 -7.55 -19.39
CA GLU A 140 -1.54 -7.25 -20.05
C GLU A 140 -0.58 -6.52 -19.10
N LEU A 141 -1.08 -5.58 -18.28
CA LEU A 141 -0.28 -4.92 -17.25
C LEU A 141 0.13 -5.86 -16.11
N GLU A 142 -0.76 -6.75 -15.68
CA GLU A 142 -0.49 -7.74 -14.63
C GLU A 142 0.47 -8.85 -15.08
N HIS A 143 0.43 -9.26 -16.36
CA HIS A 143 1.40 -10.22 -16.92
C HIS A 143 2.67 -9.55 -17.45
N GLY A 144 2.65 -8.22 -17.63
CA GLY A 144 3.76 -7.38 -18.11
C GLY A 144 4.68 -6.86 -17.00
N ASP A 145 4.76 -7.56 -15.86
CA ASP A 145 5.53 -7.21 -14.65
C ASP A 145 7.05 -6.97 -14.87
N GLY A 146 7.58 -7.22 -16.06
CA GLY A 146 8.94 -6.84 -16.44
C GLY A 146 9.09 -5.40 -16.94
N ASP A 147 8.10 -4.90 -17.69
CA ASP A 147 8.20 -3.60 -18.38
C ASP A 147 7.47 -2.48 -17.64
N LEU A 148 6.45 -2.80 -16.83
CA LEU A 148 5.75 -1.80 -16.02
C LEU A 148 6.64 -1.28 -14.88
N ASP A 149 7.47 -2.13 -14.27
CA ASP A 149 8.42 -1.71 -13.24
C ASP A 149 9.54 -0.84 -13.86
N ALA A 150 10.01 -1.17 -15.07
CA ALA A 150 10.98 -0.37 -15.82
C ALA A 150 10.42 0.98 -16.31
N THR A 151 9.16 1.02 -16.75
CA THR A 151 8.47 2.26 -17.14
C THR A 151 8.05 3.10 -15.94
N LEU A 152 7.67 2.48 -14.81
CA LEU A 152 7.47 3.18 -13.54
C LEU A 152 8.79 3.75 -13.01
N ILE A 153 9.93 3.06 -13.16
CA ILE A 153 11.26 3.61 -12.84
C ILE A 153 11.56 4.81 -13.75
N ARG A 154 11.29 4.72 -15.07
CA ARG A 154 11.46 5.84 -16.02
C ARG A 154 10.55 7.02 -15.72
N LEU A 155 9.26 6.79 -15.46
CA LEU A 155 8.29 7.84 -15.15
C LEU A 155 8.61 8.49 -13.79
N ARG A 156 9.06 7.71 -12.81
CA ARG A 156 9.53 8.19 -11.49
C ARG A 156 10.80 9.04 -11.60
N ALA A 157 11.67 8.79 -12.58
CA ALA A 157 12.80 9.66 -12.90
C ALA A 157 12.34 11.00 -13.55
N LEU A 158 11.34 10.95 -14.43
CA LEU A 158 10.77 12.14 -15.09
C LEU A 158 9.87 13.00 -14.18
N GLU A 159 9.18 12.41 -13.21
CA GLU A 159 8.31 13.16 -12.30
C GLU A 159 9.11 13.93 -11.23
N ARG A 160 10.31 13.43 -10.88
CA ARG A 160 11.28 14.18 -10.06
C ARG A 160 11.91 15.37 -10.79
N SER A 161 12.09 15.27 -12.11
CA SER A 161 12.58 16.38 -12.92
C SER A 161 11.50 17.44 -13.16
N SER A 162 10.23 17.06 -13.30
CA SER A 162 9.14 18.03 -13.50
C SER A 162 8.74 18.78 -12.22
N ALA A 163 8.74 18.11 -11.06
CA ALA A 163 8.35 18.72 -9.78
C ALA A 163 9.42 19.65 -9.17
N SER A 164 10.67 19.58 -9.65
CA SER A 164 11.77 20.46 -9.20
C SER A 164 12.05 21.64 -10.16
N SER A 165 11.31 21.73 -11.27
CA SER A 165 11.51 22.72 -12.35
C SER A 165 10.73 24.04 -12.17
N SER A 166 10.05 24.27 -11.03
CA SER A 166 9.23 25.49 -10.84
C SER A 166 9.87 26.58 -9.98
N SER A 167 11.17 26.50 -9.70
CA SER A 167 11.93 27.56 -9.01
C SER A 167 12.85 28.28 -10.00
N ASP A 168 12.30 29.31 -10.61
CA ASP A 168 12.90 30.18 -11.63
C ASP A 168 14.27 30.75 -11.20
N GLY A 169 15.33 30.22 -11.83
CA GLY A 169 16.62 30.91 -12.02
C GLY A 169 17.74 30.59 -11.03
N LEU A 170 18.51 29.51 -11.29
CA LEU A 170 20.01 29.45 -11.23
C LEU A 170 20.60 28.03 -11.50
N ASP A 171 19.99 27.22 -12.37
CA ASP A 171 20.12 25.74 -12.32
C ASP A 171 21.18 25.05 -13.20
N ASP A 172 22.04 25.74 -13.94
CA ASP A 172 22.83 25.08 -15.00
C ASP A 172 23.99 24.19 -14.46
N ALA A 173 24.41 24.37 -13.21
CA ALA A 173 25.45 23.55 -12.58
C ALA A 173 24.90 22.32 -11.81
N MET A 174 23.58 22.27 -11.56
CA MET A 174 22.95 21.21 -10.76
C MET A 174 22.31 20.11 -11.62
N THR A 175 22.12 20.36 -12.91
CA THR A 175 21.60 19.40 -13.91
C THR A 175 22.59 18.26 -14.17
N MET A 176 23.90 18.55 -14.24
CA MET A 176 24.94 17.53 -14.49
C MET A 176 25.05 16.47 -13.38
N GLY A 177 24.80 16.82 -12.12
CA GLY A 177 24.79 15.83 -11.02
C GLY A 177 23.55 14.93 -11.05
N LYS A 178 22.43 15.42 -11.60
CA LYS A 178 21.15 14.71 -11.66
C LYS A 178 21.13 13.71 -12.82
N GLU A 179 21.72 14.04 -13.96
CA GLU A 179 21.87 13.10 -15.07
C GLU A 179 22.80 11.95 -14.69
N ALA A 180 23.91 12.22 -13.99
CA ALA A 180 24.80 11.17 -13.47
C ALA A 180 24.12 10.27 -12.43
N GLU A 181 23.22 10.81 -11.58
CA GLU A 181 22.46 9.99 -10.62
C GLU A 181 21.40 9.12 -11.32
N VAL A 182 20.74 9.63 -12.36
CA VAL A 182 19.80 8.85 -13.19
C VAL A 182 20.54 7.80 -14.02
N GLU A 183 21.71 8.12 -14.55
CA GLU A 183 22.59 7.19 -15.27
C GLU A 183 23.06 6.07 -14.34
N MET A 184 23.55 6.39 -13.13
CA MET A 184 23.93 5.38 -12.12
C MET A 184 22.76 4.50 -11.65
N LEU A 185 21.53 5.02 -11.63
CA LEU A 185 20.35 4.22 -11.28
C LEU A 185 19.86 3.37 -12.46
N SER A 186 20.09 3.81 -13.70
CA SER A 186 19.80 3.03 -14.91
C SER A 186 20.81 1.91 -15.17
N GLU A 187 22.01 2.02 -14.60
CA GLU A 187 23.06 0.98 -14.61
C GLU A 187 22.89 -0.07 -13.50
N ALA A 188 21.86 0.03 -12.65
CA ALA A 188 21.60 -1.00 -11.65
C ALA A 188 21.20 -2.30 -12.35
N ASP A 189 22.19 -3.18 -12.53
CA ASP A 189 22.03 -4.50 -13.14
C ASP A 189 20.80 -5.22 -12.55
N PRO A 190 19.76 -5.52 -13.35
CA PRO A 190 18.54 -6.14 -12.86
C PRO A 190 18.81 -7.50 -12.19
N GLU A 191 19.88 -8.20 -12.59
CA GLU A 191 20.29 -9.46 -11.95
C GLU A 191 20.79 -9.24 -10.52
N ARG A 192 21.54 -8.14 -10.29
CA ARG A 192 22.01 -7.77 -8.96
C ARG A 192 20.84 -7.43 -8.03
N VAL A 193 19.85 -6.69 -8.52
CA VAL A 193 18.65 -6.35 -7.74
C VAL A 193 17.87 -7.62 -7.37
N ARG A 194 17.69 -8.55 -8.34
CA ARG A 194 17.04 -9.84 -8.07
C ARG A 194 17.80 -10.66 -7.03
N ALA A 195 19.13 -10.73 -7.14
CA ALA A 195 19.97 -11.43 -6.17
C ALA A 195 19.85 -10.83 -4.76
N GLN A 196 19.77 -9.50 -4.65
CA GLN A 196 19.56 -8.81 -3.38
C GLN A 196 18.16 -9.07 -2.80
N LEU A 197 17.13 -9.11 -3.64
CA LEU A 197 15.76 -9.43 -3.21
C LEU A 197 15.64 -10.89 -2.74
N GLU A 198 16.33 -11.84 -3.37
CA GLU A 198 16.41 -13.22 -2.88
C GLU A 198 17.21 -13.32 -1.58
N ALA A 199 18.29 -12.55 -1.42
CA ALA A 199 19.04 -12.51 -0.16
C ALA A 199 18.23 -11.95 1.03
N LEU A 200 17.18 -11.16 0.76
CA LEU A 200 16.25 -10.64 1.77
C LEU A 200 15.12 -11.61 2.12
N ARG A 201 14.93 -12.67 1.34
CA ARG A 201 13.80 -13.57 1.49
C ARG A 201 13.93 -14.38 2.78
N VAL A 202 12.90 -14.30 3.63
CA VAL A 202 12.76 -15.13 4.82
C VAL A 202 12.30 -16.53 4.37
N PRO A 203 13.04 -17.60 4.67
CA PRO A 203 12.63 -18.97 4.40
C PRO A 203 11.47 -19.37 5.32
N GLY A 204 10.53 -20.15 4.78
CA GLY A 204 9.35 -20.61 5.51
C GLY A 204 8.13 -20.67 4.61
N ALA A 205 7.13 -21.43 5.06
CA ALA A 205 5.83 -21.53 4.40
C ALA A 205 4.75 -20.84 5.25
N GLY A 206 3.78 -20.22 4.57
CA GLY A 206 2.60 -19.62 5.20
C GLY A 206 2.39 -18.15 4.84
N ASP A 207 1.12 -17.76 4.76
CA ASP A 207 0.66 -16.44 4.30
C ASP A 207 1.31 -15.26 5.06
N ALA A 208 1.63 -15.47 6.34
CA ALA A 208 2.27 -14.44 7.16
C ALA A 208 3.72 -14.17 6.73
N VAL A 209 4.48 -15.21 6.37
CA VAL A 209 5.87 -15.10 5.88
C VAL A 209 5.88 -14.57 4.45
N GLU A 210 4.95 -15.02 3.60
CA GLU A 210 4.80 -14.48 2.24
C GLU A 210 4.48 -12.98 2.25
N ARG A 211 3.55 -12.55 3.12
CA ARG A 211 3.25 -11.14 3.30
C ARG A 211 4.46 -10.35 3.82
N LEU A 212 5.23 -10.89 4.76
CA LEU A 212 6.47 -10.28 5.23
C LEU A 212 7.48 -10.13 4.08
N ASN A 213 7.69 -11.18 3.28
CA ASN A 213 8.59 -11.15 2.13
C ASN A 213 8.17 -10.11 1.10
N ASN A 214 6.88 -9.98 0.80
CA ASN A 214 6.39 -8.94 -0.09
C ASN A 214 6.61 -7.54 0.48
N CYS A 215 6.35 -7.33 1.78
CA CYS A 215 6.64 -6.05 2.44
C CYS A 215 8.14 -5.71 2.45
N LEU A 216 9.03 -6.70 2.61
CA LEU A 216 10.48 -6.51 2.54
C LEU A 216 10.92 -6.07 1.14
N ARG A 217 10.38 -6.70 0.08
CA ARG A 217 10.62 -6.31 -1.31
C ARG A 217 10.18 -4.86 -1.56
N HIS A 218 8.96 -4.50 -1.16
CA HIS A 218 8.49 -3.12 -1.30
C HIS A 218 9.31 -2.13 -0.47
N ALA A 219 9.74 -2.49 0.74
CA ALA A 219 10.58 -1.63 1.56
C ALA A 219 11.96 -1.40 0.95
N TYR A 220 12.52 -2.42 0.30
CA TYR A 220 13.78 -2.32 -0.43
C TYR A 220 13.66 -1.40 -1.65
N LEU A 221 12.58 -1.55 -2.43
CA LEU A 221 12.33 -0.78 -3.65
C LEU A 221 11.75 0.62 -3.37
N ALA A 222 11.31 0.92 -2.15
CA ALA A 222 10.73 2.21 -1.76
C ALA A 222 11.77 3.34 -1.73
N THR A 223 12.13 3.83 -2.91
CA THR A 223 13.02 4.98 -3.10
C THR A 223 12.33 6.32 -2.84
N GLU A 224 10.99 6.36 -2.87
CA GLU A 224 10.22 7.59 -2.72
C GLU A 224 9.95 7.98 -1.25
N PRO A 225 10.26 9.22 -0.84
CA PRO A 225 9.99 9.70 0.51
C PRO A 225 8.51 9.67 0.92
N ARG A 226 7.58 9.79 -0.04
CA ARG A 226 6.13 9.85 0.22
C ARG A 226 5.52 8.48 0.55
N THR A 227 5.99 7.41 -0.07
CA THR A 227 5.45 6.04 0.10
C THR A 227 6.14 5.28 1.25
N ARG A 228 7.40 5.61 1.56
CA ARG A 228 8.16 5.05 2.70
C ARG A 228 7.37 4.99 4.03
N PRO A 229 6.66 6.05 4.47
CA PRO A 229 5.74 6.02 5.60
C PRO A 229 4.82 4.80 5.68
N VAL A 230 4.09 4.54 4.59
CA VAL A 230 3.06 3.51 4.49
C VAL A 230 3.73 2.14 4.46
N VAL A 231 4.76 1.99 3.63
CA VAL A 231 5.51 0.73 3.49
C VAL A 231 6.14 0.30 4.80
N ARG A 232 6.70 1.23 5.59
CA ARG A 232 7.28 0.93 6.91
C ARG A 232 6.25 0.45 7.93
N LEU A 233 5.06 1.03 7.91
CA LEU A 233 3.98 0.65 8.81
C LEU A 233 3.48 -0.76 8.46
N GLU A 234 3.26 -1.04 7.17
CA GLU A 234 2.85 -2.36 6.70
C GLU A 234 3.94 -3.41 6.94
N LEU A 235 5.22 -3.05 6.73
CA LEU A 235 6.35 -3.92 7.05
C LEU A 235 6.37 -4.30 8.53
N TRP A 236 6.17 -3.34 9.43
CA TRP A 236 6.11 -3.61 10.87
C TRP A 236 4.95 -4.53 11.24
N LYS A 237 3.76 -4.29 10.67
CA LYS A 237 2.59 -5.16 10.89
C LYS A 237 2.84 -6.58 10.39
N ALA A 238 3.42 -6.72 9.19
CA ALA A 238 3.74 -8.01 8.61
C ALA A 238 4.77 -8.76 9.45
N TYR A 239 5.81 -8.07 9.94
CA TYR A 239 6.80 -8.63 10.86
C TYR A 239 6.14 -9.16 12.14
N LYS A 240 5.34 -8.34 12.82
CA LYS A 240 4.63 -8.75 14.05
C LYS A 240 3.72 -9.95 13.81
N ARG A 241 3.03 -9.99 12.67
CA ARG A 241 2.14 -11.10 12.31
C ARG A 241 2.93 -12.39 12.05
N ALA A 242 4.04 -12.31 11.31
CA ALA A 242 4.91 -13.45 11.08
C ALA A 242 5.49 -13.98 12.41
N LYS A 243 5.98 -13.09 13.28
CA LYS A 243 6.49 -13.42 14.62
C LYS A 243 5.48 -14.17 15.49
N MET A 244 4.21 -13.78 15.45
CA MET A 244 3.16 -14.41 16.27
C MET A 244 2.61 -15.71 15.67
N ASN A 245 2.61 -15.84 14.34
CA ASN A 245 1.95 -16.96 13.66
C ASN A 245 2.92 -18.08 13.25
N VAL A 246 4.22 -17.81 13.14
CA VAL A 246 5.22 -18.77 12.67
C VAL A 246 6.31 -18.91 13.72
N GLU A 247 6.34 -20.07 14.37
CA GLU A 247 7.39 -20.42 15.32
C GLU A 247 8.74 -20.52 14.60
N GLY A 248 9.79 -20.04 15.25
CA GLY A 248 11.14 -20.09 14.67
C GLY A 248 11.42 -19.09 13.54
N VAL A 249 10.45 -18.21 13.19
CA VAL A 249 10.65 -17.24 12.10
C VAL A 249 11.84 -16.32 12.35
N LEU A 250 12.10 -15.94 13.61
CA LEU A 250 13.19 -15.04 13.97
C LEU A 250 14.56 -15.60 13.58
N GLN A 251 14.77 -16.91 13.77
CA GLN A 251 16.00 -17.59 13.37
C GLN A 251 16.14 -17.72 11.84
N GLY A 252 15.01 -17.68 11.12
CA GLY A 252 14.98 -17.73 9.66
C GLY A 252 15.27 -16.39 8.98
N ILE A 253 15.07 -15.25 9.65
CA ILE A 253 15.24 -13.93 9.03
C ILE A 253 16.73 -13.73 8.64
N PRO A 254 17.04 -13.50 7.35
CA PRO A 254 18.41 -13.29 6.92
C PRO A 254 18.94 -11.95 7.42
N VAL A 255 20.25 -11.89 7.68
CA VAL A 255 21.02 -10.72 8.12
C VAL A 255 20.64 -9.41 7.38
N PRO A 256 20.58 -9.34 6.04
CA PRO A 256 20.19 -8.11 5.33
C PRO A 256 18.73 -7.70 5.58
N ALA A 257 17.82 -8.65 5.85
CA ALA A 257 16.44 -8.34 6.18
C ALA A 257 16.32 -7.75 7.59
N TRP A 258 17.15 -8.20 8.54
CA TRP A 258 17.27 -7.58 9.86
C TRP A 258 17.71 -6.12 9.77
N ASP A 259 18.71 -5.83 8.93
CA ASP A 259 19.14 -4.44 8.67
C ASP A 259 17.97 -3.61 8.12
N LEU A 260 17.28 -4.11 7.10
CA LEU A 260 16.16 -3.39 6.49
C LEU A 260 15.04 -3.13 7.50
N LEU A 261 14.66 -4.13 8.30
CA LEU A 261 13.68 -3.99 9.38
C LEU A 261 14.12 -2.92 10.39
N PHE A 262 15.33 -3.02 10.90
CA PHE A 262 15.87 -2.08 11.90
C PHE A 262 15.89 -0.65 11.36
N TYR A 263 16.50 -0.42 10.19
CA TYR A 263 16.62 0.91 9.62
C TYR A 263 15.28 1.50 9.19
N SER A 264 14.32 0.66 8.77
CA SER A 264 12.97 1.12 8.46
C SER A 264 12.29 1.76 9.68
N GLN A 265 12.51 1.21 10.88
CA GLN A 265 11.90 1.69 12.12
C GLN A 265 12.74 2.76 12.84
N ALA A 266 14.07 2.73 12.68
CA ALA A 266 14.99 3.65 13.36
C ALA A 266 14.93 5.11 12.86
N VAL A 267 14.24 5.41 11.75
CA VAL A 267 14.12 6.78 11.24
C VAL A 267 13.24 7.64 12.16
N ARG A 268 13.75 8.83 12.52
CA ARG A 268 13.00 9.85 13.28
C ARG A 268 12.15 10.65 12.29
N TRP A 269 10.83 10.58 12.43
CA TRP A 269 9.88 11.39 11.66
C TRP A 269 8.63 11.65 12.50
N LYS A 270 7.94 12.76 12.21
CA LYS A 270 6.93 13.35 13.09
C LYS A 270 5.75 12.42 13.44
N SER A 271 5.44 11.45 12.59
CA SER A 271 4.30 10.54 12.77
C SER A 271 4.64 9.20 13.47
N ASN A 272 5.92 8.95 13.79
CA ASN A 272 6.36 7.68 14.38
C ASN A 272 6.60 7.80 15.88
N GLU A 273 5.51 7.96 16.61
CA GLU A 273 5.51 8.10 18.07
C GLU A 273 6.02 6.82 18.76
N LYS A 274 5.74 5.65 18.17
CA LYS A 274 6.11 4.33 18.69
C LYS A 274 7.50 3.85 18.28
N ARG A 275 8.32 4.73 17.68
CA ARG A 275 9.67 4.40 17.21
C ARG A 275 10.50 3.67 18.27
N VAL A 276 10.56 4.22 19.47
CA VAL A 276 11.42 3.70 20.55
C VAL A 276 10.98 2.31 20.96
N GLU A 277 9.68 2.07 21.05
CA GLU A 277 9.09 0.76 21.35
C GLU A 277 9.42 -0.26 20.27
N HIS A 278 9.21 0.08 18.99
CA HIS A 278 9.50 -0.82 17.87
C HIS A 278 10.99 -1.19 17.79
N VAL A 279 11.88 -0.20 17.95
CA VAL A 279 13.33 -0.42 17.93
C VAL A 279 13.79 -1.25 19.13
N ARG A 280 13.22 -1.02 20.32
CA ARG A 280 13.50 -1.81 21.52
C ARG A 280 13.10 -3.27 21.32
N GLU A 281 11.90 -3.52 20.81
CA GLU A 281 11.42 -4.88 20.52
C GLU A 281 12.32 -5.57 19.47
N LEU A 282 12.70 -4.88 18.39
CA LEU A 282 13.62 -5.44 17.39
C LEU A 282 14.97 -5.82 18.00
N LEU A 283 15.54 -4.99 18.87
CA LEU A 283 16.81 -5.31 19.52
C LEU A 283 16.69 -6.51 20.47
N GLU A 284 15.58 -6.65 21.18
CA GLU A 284 15.30 -7.84 22.00
C GLU A 284 15.20 -9.10 21.14
N ASP A 285 14.49 -9.01 20.01
CA ASP A 285 14.33 -10.12 19.07
C ASP A 285 15.66 -10.51 18.42
N MET A 286 16.46 -9.54 17.98
CA MET A 286 17.81 -9.78 17.46
C MET A 286 18.72 -10.44 18.50
N LYS A 287 18.66 -9.97 19.75
CA LYS A 287 19.42 -10.57 20.86
C LYS A 287 19.00 -12.01 21.11
N SER A 288 17.72 -12.34 20.96
CA SER A 288 17.22 -13.72 21.11
C SER A 288 17.77 -14.69 20.05
N VAL A 289 18.15 -14.17 18.87
CA VAL A 289 18.79 -14.91 17.78
C VAL A 289 20.33 -14.92 17.91
N GLY A 290 20.89 -14.25 18.93
CA GLY A 290 22.33 -14.14 19.16
C GLY A 290 22.99 -12.98 18.40
N MET A 291 22.21 -12.03 17.86
CA MET A 291 22.72 -10.81 17.24
C MET A 291 22.74 -9.65 18.24
N GLU A 292 23.88 -8.99 18.38
CA GLU A 292 24.02 -7.85 19.33
C GLU A 292 23.41 -6.55 18.80
N GLY A 293 23.11 -6.47 17.49
CA GLY A 293 22.50 -5.30 16.85
C GLY A 293 22.45 -5.43 15.33
N PRO A 294 22.04 -4.37 14.61
CA PRO A 294 22.03 -4.35 13.15
C PRO A 294 23.43 -4.66 12.58
N PRO A 295 23.55 -5.65 11.67
CA PRO A 295 24.82 -6.06 11.09
C PRO A 295 25.57 -4.92 10.39
N THR A 296 24.85 -4.05 9.68
CA THR A 296 25.44 -2.90 9.03
C THR A 296 25.44 -1.72 10.00
N LYS A 297 26.61 -1.16 10.33
CA LYS A 297 26.70 0.07 11.12
C LYS A 297 26.23 1.27 10.28
N PRO A 298 25.52 2.25 10.86
CA PRO A 298 25.05 3.40 10.10
C PRO A 298 26.24 4.18 9.52
N PRO A 299 26.16 4.64 8.26
CA PRO A 299 27.18 5.46 7.65
C PRO A 299 27.26 6.78 8.43
N GLY A 300 28.32 6.93 9.22
CA GLY A 300 28.50 8.11 10.09
C GLY A 300 29.13 7.81 11.44
N GLY A 301 29.30 6.54 11.83
CA GLY A 301 30.10 6.16 13.00
C GLY A 301 29.60 6.68 14.35
N ARG A 302 28.54 7.49 14.37
CA ARG A 302 27.75 7.76 15.56
C ARG A 302 27.05 6.46 15.88
N ALA A 303 27.71 5.63 16.68
CA ALA A 303 27.04 4.56 17.37
C ALA A 303 25.74 5.16 17.95
N PHE A 304 24.64 4.41 17.85
CA PHE A 304 23.42 4.72 18.60
C PHE A 304 23.70 4.49 20.11
N GLU A 305 24.81 5.02 20.63
CA GLU A 305 25.11 5.12 22.03
C GLU A 305 23.93 5.82 22.65
N ALA A 306 23.15 5.00 23.34
CA ALA A 306 22.01 5.30 24.15
C ALA A 306 22.00 6.77 24.63
N GLU A 307 21.30 7.61 23.89
CA GLU A 307 20.77 8.90 24.37
C GLU A 307 19.67 8.66 25.44
N GLY A 308 19.75 7.52 26.16
CA GLY A 308 18.89 7.06 27.25
C GLY A 308 19.62 6.96 28.58
N ALA A 309 20.90 7.35 28.68
CA ALA A 309 21.61 7.44 29.97
C ALA A 309 21.34 8.76 30.74
N ALA A 310 20.41 9.62 30.28
CA ALA A 310 20.14 10.92 30.91
C ALA A 310 18.65 11.20 31.23
N VAL A 311 17.83 10.16 31.36
CA VAL A 311 16.46 10.27 31.94
C VAL A 311 16.36 9.35 33.16
N ALA A 312 17.23 9.60 34.13
CA ALA A 312 17.13 9.09 35.48
C ALA A 312 17.67 10.15 36.44
N VAL A 313 16.86 11.20 36.67
CA VAL A 313 16.64 11.87 37.97
C VAL A 313 15.17 12.30 38.00
#